data_AF-A0A2D0N5G2-F1
#
_entry.id   AF-A0A2D0N5G2-F1
#
_cell.length_a   1.000
_cell.length_b   1.000
_cell.length_c   1.000
_cell.angle_alpha   90.00
_cell.angle_beta   90.00
_cell.angle_gamma   90.00
#
_symmetry.space_group_name_H-M   'P 1'
#
loop_
_entity.id
_entity.type
_entity.pdbx_description
1 polymer ?
#
loop_
_entity_poly.entity_id
_entity_poly.type
_entity_poly.pdbx_seq_one_letter_code
_entity_poly.pdbx_strand_id
1 'polypeptide(L)'
;MKSNKHIERDGKETSRIFNNRTLDSDYRHLKSILQPGMRILDVGCGTGALSSEMALMVGDRGRVTGIDNTEKFIESGRDTYGSVTNLELVHADLFEYTTDTRFDLITSARTLQWLSDPKRALLKMKHLLRPNGRLSILDYNHEAIEWVPEPPQSMRQFYTSFLRWRADAGMNNRIADDLPDLLRAAGFSSVELHNSDEHYHRERPDFSAKVGIWSKVAGSTQMVEEAYIDDATRLQAISDYDQWVADRAVSMTMKLNEVRGIKTTDSIAIDADTPFSSLARSRGIASWDELVHCVRNLSYGRNETRGDLSLVLREGRGTCSSKHALLKKIADENQLEDVQLILGMYRMNAVNTPGIGTALDDYPLDFIPEAHCYLQVRGERLDATGPNSEFARIGADVISEREIQPEEVSDFKVRFHQDFIKAWLQEGDTGMSFDEVWSVREQCIQNLAQKRR
;
A
#
# COMPACT_ATOMS: atom_id res chain seq x y z
N MET A 1 19.85 15.23 11.77
CA MET A 1 19.62 14.05 10.90
C MET A 1 20.63 14.13 9.77
N LYS A 2 21.48 13.11 9.56
CA LYS A 2 22.45 13.14 8.45
C LYS A 2 21.68 12.98 7.13
N SER A 3 21.96 13.81 6.14
CA SER A 3 21.45 13.61 4.78
C SER A 3 22.05 12.34 4.19
N ASN A 4 21.33 11.69 3.26
CA ASN A 4 21.89 10.59 2.49
C ASN A 4 23.15 11.07 1.75
N LYS A 5 24.19 10.23 1.74
CA LYS A 5 25.38 10.47 0.93
C LYS A 5 25.00 10.42 -0.56
N HIS A 6 25.47 11.39 -1.34
CA HIS A 6 25.37 11.34 -2.80
C HIS A 6 26.28 10.23 -3.33
N ILE A 7 25.74 9.37 -4.19
CA ILE A 7 26.48 8.27 -4.81
C ILE A 7 26.50 8.53 -6.30
N GLU A 8 27.69 8.66 -6.88
CA GLU A 8 27.82 8.86 -8.32
C GLU A 8 27.40 7.58 -9.07
N ARG A 9 26.33 7.68 -9.86
CA ARG A 9 25.73 6.55 -10.60
C ARG A 9 25.73 6.76 -12.12
N ASP A 10 26.28 7.88 -12.59
CA ASP A 10 26.04 8.46 -13.93
C ASP A 10 26.91 7.91 -15.08
N GLY A 11 27.60 6.79 -14.86
CA GLY A 11 28.33 6.09 -15.93
C GLY A 11 27.39 5.50 -16.99
N LYS A 12 27.76 5.58 -18.28
CA LYS A 12 27.01 4.93 -19.38
C LYS A 12 26.79 3.42 -19.16
N GLU A 13 27.69 2.75 -18.44
CA GLU A 13 27.59 1.33 -18.12
C GLU A 13 26.56 1.00 -17.01
N THR A 14 26.29 1.93 -16.08
CA THR A 14 25.34 1.71 -14.98
C THR A 14 23.92 1.52 -15.51
N SER A 15 23.53 2.26 -16.55
CA SER A 15 22.21 2.16 -17.21
C SER A 15 21.91 0.76 -17.77
N ARG A 16 22.91 0.08 -18.35
CA ARG A 16 22.73 -1.27 -18.93
C ARG A 16 22.52 -2.36 -17.88
N ILE A 17 23.06 -2.18 -16.67
CA ILE A 17 22.92 -3.15 -15.57
C ILE A 17 21.48 -3.16 -15.05
N PHE A 18 20.81 -2.01 -15.04
CA PHE A 18 19.42 -1.90 -14.57
C PHE A 18 18.38 -2.38 -15.59
N ASN A 19 18.66 -2.27 -16.89
CA ASN A 19 17.72 -2.62 -17.96
C ASN A 19 17.48 -4.13 -18.17
N ASN A 20 18.31 -5.00 -17.58
CA ASN A 20 18.21 -6.46 -17.77
C ASN A 20 17.65 -7.21 -16.56
N ARG A 21 17.11 -6.51 -15.56
CA ARG A 21 16.50 -7.16 -14.38
C ARG A 21 15.10 -7.63 -14.72
N THR A 22 14.77 -8.86 -14.31
CA THR A 22 13.43 -9.44 -14.48
C THR A 22 12.85 -9.89 -13.15
N LEU A 23 11.53 -10.00 -13.07
CA LEU A 23 10.87 -10.57 -11.91
C LEU A 23 11.17 -12.07 -11.76
N ASP A 24 11.53 -12.80 -12.83
CA ASP A 24 11.86 -14.23 -12.73
C ASP A 24 13.25 -14.48 -12.12
N SER A 25 14.24 -13.67 -12.49
CA SER A 25 15.62 -13.86 -12.05
C SER A 25 15.98 -13.02 -10.83
N ASP A 26 15.62 -11.73 -10.84
CA ASP A 26 16.16 -10.75 -9.92
C ASP A 26 15.21 -10.43 -8.76
N TYR A 27 13.91 -10.70 -8.88
CA TYR A 27 12.93 -10.52 -7.81
C TYR A 27 11.94 -11.70 -7.71
N ARG A 28 12.52 -12.91 -7.79
CA ARG A 28 11.83 -14.19 -8.09
C ARG A 28 10.58 -14.52 -7.28
N HIS A 29 10.52 -14.16 -6.00
CA HIS A 29 9.35 -14.52 -5.20
C HIS A 29 8.19 -13.54 -5.40
N LEU A 30 8.44 -12.33 -5.91
CA LEU A 30 7.45 -11.25 -6.00
C LEU A 30 6.24 -11.64 -6.87
N LYS A 31 6.46 -12.39 -7.96
CA LYS A 31 5.38 -12.84 -8.87
C LYS A 31 4.22 -13.54 -8.14
N SER A 32 4.53 -14.31 -7.09
CA SER A 32 3.54 -15.07 -6.32
C SER A 32 2.49 -14.20 -5.61
N ILE A 33 2.75 -12.90 -5.45
CA ILE A 33 1.89 -11.98 -4.70
C ILE A 33 1.32 -10.84 -5.54
N LEU A 34 1.66 -10.79 -6.84
CA LEU A 34 1.06 -9.84 -7.78
C LEU A 34 -0.33 -10.32 -8.20
N GLN A 35 -1.30 -9.41 -8.22
CA GLN A 35 -2.66 -9.70 -8.65
C GLN A 35 -3.17 -8.65 -9.65
N PRO A 36 -4.03 -9.04 -10.60
CA PRO A 36 -4.70 -8.09 -11.48
C PRO A 36 -5.42 -6.99 -10.69
N GLY A 37 -5.31 -5.74 -11.13
CA GLY A 37 -5.94 -4.59 -10.49
C GLY A 37 -5.15 -3.94 -9.35
N MET A 38 -3.99 -4.49 -8.96
CA MET A 38 -3.17 -3.86 -7.90
C MET A 38 -2.62 -2.50 -8.32
N ARG A 39 -2.59 -1.58 -7.36
CA ARG A 39 -1.82 -0.34 -7.38
C ARG A 39 -0.49 -0.56 -6.67
N ILE A 40 0.61 -0.43 -7.40
CA ILE A 40 1.96 -0.70 -6.91
C ILE A 40 2.80 0.57 -6.93
N LEU A 41 3.56 0.82 -5.86
CA LEU A 41 4.68 1.77 -5.87
C LEU A 41 6.00 1.00 -5.83
N ASP A 42 6.88 1.26 -6.79
CA ASP A 42 8.24 0.72 -6.84
C ASP A 42 9.24 1.81 -6.45
N VAL A 43 9.88 1.64 -5.29
CA VAL A 43 10.76 2.64 -4.66
C VAL A 43 12.22 2.34 -4.98
N GLY A 44 12.87 3.29 -5.68
CA GLY A 44 14.19 3.07 -6.28
C GLY A 44 14.09 2.20 -7.52
N CYS A 45 13.13 2.52 -8.39
CA CYS A 45 12.81 1.72 -9.57
C CYS A 45 13.95 1.69 -10.62
N GLY A 46 14.94 2.59 -10.51
CA GLY A 46 15.96 2.79 -11.52
C GLY A 46 15.32 3.17 -12.85
N THR A 47 15.61 2.40 -13.90
CA THR A 47 15.03 2.61 -15.24
C THR A 47 13.61 2.06 -15.39
N GLY A 48 13.05 1.42 -14.36
CA GLY A 48 11.69 0.90 -14.38
C GLY A 48 11.55 -0.50 -14.98
N ALA A 49 12.64 -1.25 -15.19
CA ALA A 49 12.60 -2.60 -15.76
C ALA A 49 11.65 -3.54 -15.00
N LEU A 50 11.83 -3.67 -13.68
CA LEU A 50 10.93 -4.46 -12.82
C LEU A 50 9.52 -3.85 -12.77
N SER A 51 9.41 -2.52 -12.74
CA SER A 51 8.13 -1.81 -12.73
C SER A 51 7.30 -2.11 -13.98
N SER A 52 7.95 -2.23 -15.15
CA SER A 52 7.30 -2.59 -16.41
C SER A 52 6.73 -4.01 -16.39
N GLU A 53 7.47 -4.99 -15.86
CA GLU A 53 6.95 -6.36 -15.71
C GLU A 53 5.81 -6.42 -14.69
N MET A 54 5.92 -5.69 -13.57
CA MET A 54 4.83 -5.57 -12.62
C MET A 54 3.58 -4.98 -13.27
N ALA A 55 3.73 -3.96 -14.11
CA ALA A 55 2.62 -3.32 -14.83
C ALA A 55 1.91 -4.29 -15.77
N LEU A 56 2.67 -5.13 -16.48
CA LEU A 56 2.10 -6.19 -17.31
C LEU A 56 1.33 -7.23 -16.47
N MET A 57 1.83 -7.60 -15.30
CA MET A 57 1.18 -8.60 -14.44
C MET A 57 -0.10 -8.12 -13.76
N VAL A 58 -0.16 -6.85 -13.34
CA VAL A 58 -1.38 -6.29 -12.73
C VAL A 58 -2.45 -5.94 -13.76
N GLY A 59 -2.12 -5.94 -15.04
CA GLY A 59 -3.05 -5.74 -16.14
C GLY A 59 -3.64 -4.33 -16.21
N ASP A 60 -4.55 -4.15 -17.17
CA ASP A 60 -5.19 -2.88 -17.54
C ASP A 60 -5.94 -2.17 -16.39
N ARG A 61 -6.47 -2.94 -15.44
CA ARG A 61 -7.14 -2.41 -14.23
C ARG A 61 -6.17 -2.05 -13.11
N GLY A 62 -4.92 -2.49 -13.18
CA GLY A 62 -3.87 -2.17 -12.23
C GLY A 62 -3.06 -0.95 -12.66
N ARG A 63 -2.21 -0.46 -11.77
CA ARG A 63 -1.30 0.67 -12.05
C ARG A 63 -0.01 0.52 -11.28
N VAL A 64 1.11 0.84 -11.92
CA VAL A 64 2.43 0.86 -11.28
C VAL A 64 3.00 2.26 -11.38
N THR A 65 3.44 2.80 -10.24
CA THR A 65 4.23 4.03 -10.19
C THR A 65 5.64 3.65 -9.74
N GLY A 66 6.65 3.91 -10.56
CA GLY A 66 8.05 3.78 -10.20
C GLY A 66 8.64 5.14 -9.83
N ILE A 67 9.32 5.23 -8.69
CA ILE A 67 10.04 6.44 -8.28
C ILE A 67 11.53 6.16 -8.16
N ASP A 68 12.36 7.10 -8.60
CA ASP A 68 13.82 7.09 -8.38
C ASP A 68 14.33 8.52 -8.27
N ASN A 69 15.41 8.74 -7.50
CA ASN A 69 16.01 10.06 -7.33
C ASN A 69 17.03 10.41 -8.42
N THR A 70 17.34 9.46 -9.32
CA THR A 70 18.26 9.64 -10.45
C THR A 70 17.48 9.97 -11.73
N GLU A 71 17.42 11.25 -12.10
CA GLU A 71 16.62 11.75 -13.23
C GLU A 71 16.91 11.01 -14.55
N LYS A 72 18.19 10.81 -14.87
CA LYS A 72 18.62 10.10 -16.08
C LYS A 72 18.06 8.68 -16.22
N PHE A 73 17.86 7.97 -15.10
CA PHE A 73 17.25 6.64 -15.13
C PHE A 73 15.76 6.72 -15.50
N ILE A 74 15.06 7.72 -14.95
CA ILE A 74 13.65 7.95 -15.25
C ILE A 74 13.46 8.37 -16.71
N GLU A 75 14.31 9.24 -17.24
CA GLU A 75 14.32 9.61 -18.66
C GLU A 75 14.52 8.38 -19.55
N SER A 76 15.58 7.59 -19.30
CA SER A 76 15.84 6.36 -20.04
C SER A 76 14.69 5.34 -19.94
N GLY A 77 14.05 5.25 -18.78
CA GLY A 77 12.92 4.37 -18.55
C GLY A 77 11.68 4.80 -19.33
N ARG A 78 11.38 6.10 -19.38
CA ARG A 78 10.26 6.65 -20.16
C ARG A 78 10.46 6.41 -21.66
N ASP A 79 11.68 6.54 -22.15
CA ASP A 79 12.00 6.21 -23.56
C ASP A 79 11.82 4.72 -23.85
N THR A 80 12.21 3.86 -22.91
CA THR A 80 12.18 2.39 -23.10
C THR A 80 10.78 1.81 -22.92
N TYR A 81 10.02 2.29 -21.94
CA TYR A 81 8.76 1.70 -21.49
C TYR A 81 7.54 2.60 -21.73
N GLY A 82 7.67 3.67 -22.51
CA GLY A 82 6.59 4.64 -22.77
C GLY A 82 5.34 4.05 -23.42
N SER A 83 5.41 2.85 -24.00
CA SER A 83 4.25 2.12 -24.53
C SER A 83 3.44 1.37 -23.46
N VAL A 84 3.93 1.23 -22.23
CA VAL A 84 3.25 0.54 -21.14
C VAL A 84 2.28 1.51 -20.46
N THR A 85 1.01 1.46 -20.86
CA THR A 85 0.00 2.51 -20.55
C THR A 85 -0.37 2.62 -19.08
N ASN A 86 -0.13 1.59 -18.27
CA ASN A 86 -0.42 1.56 -16.84
C ASN A 86 0.83 1.68 -15.95
N LEU A 87 1.97 2.06 -16.55
CA LEU A 87 3.21 2.40 -15.85
C LEU A 87 3.44 3.91 -15.87
N GLU A 88 3.78 4.46 -14.71
CA GLU A 88 4.23 5.84 -14.55
C GLU A 88 5.62 5.85 -13.89
N LEU A 89 6.59 6.52 -14.51
CA LEU A 89 7.93 6.71 -13.95
C LEU A 89 8.13 8.17 -13.55
N VAL A 90 8.47 8.39 -12.28
CA VAL A 90 8.56 9.73 -11.67
C VAL A 90 9.94 9.93 -11.06
N HIS A 91 10.58 11.05 -11.39
CA HIS A 91 11.79 11.50 -10.70
C HIS A 91 11.38 12.09 -9.34
N ALA A 92 11.72 11.38 -8.26
CA ALA A 92 11.37 11.78 -6.91
C ALA A 92 12.28 11.11 -5.87
N ASP A 93 12.62 11.84 -4.81
CA ASP A 93 13.16 11.24 -3.60
C ASP A 93 12.02 10.67 -2.73
N LEU A 94 12.19 9.45 -2.20
CA LEU A 94 11.19 8.80 -1.35
C LEU A 94 10.71 9.69 -0.20
N PHE A 95 11.61 10.43 0.44
CA PHE A 95 11.28 11.23 1.61
C PHE A 95 10.46 12.48 1.27
N GLU A 96 10.56 12.96 0.03
CA GLU A 96 9.84 14.14 -0.49
C GLU A 96 8.61 13.76 -1.30
N TYR A 97 8.52 12.50 -1.77
CA TYR A 97 7.41 12.00 -2.57
C TYR A 97 6.07 12.10 -1.80
N THR A 98 5.08 12.73 -2.41
CA THR A 98 3.72 12.90 -1.87
C THR A 98 2.69 12.51 -2.90
N THR A 99 1.59 11.90 -2.46
CA THR A 99 0.47 11.50 -3.31
C THR A 99 -0.77 11.22 -2.46
N ASP A 100 -1.95 11.48 -3.03
CA ASP A 100 -3.24 11.08 -2.44
C ASP A 100 -3.52 9.59 -2.66
N THR A 101 -2.80 8.94 -3.57
CA THR A 101 -2.95 7.51 -3.84
C THR A 101 -2.45 6.70 -2.65
N ARG A 102 -3.14 5.59 -2.36
CA ARG A 102 -2.68 4.56 -1.42
C ARG A 102 -2.46 3.26 -2.18
N PHE A 103 -1.34 2.61 -1.89
CA PHE A 103 -0.87 1.46 -2.67
C PHE A 103 -1.24 0.15 -1.99
N ASP A 104 -1.58 -0.85 -2.81
CA ASP A 104 -1.88 -2.20 -2.37
C ASP A 104 -0.60 -2.97 -2.06
N LEU A 105 0.46 -2.67 -2.81
CA LEU A 105 1.81 -3.21 -2.66
C LEU A 105 2.84 -2.09 -2.84
N ILE A 106 3.83 -2.02 -1.97
CA ILE A 106 5.05 -1.24 -2.20
C ILE A 106 6.21 -2.22 -2.34
N THR A 107 7.04 -2.01 -3.33
CA THR A 107 8.24 -2.81 -3.60
C THR A 107 9.48 -1.93 -3.53
N SER A 108 10.62 -2.50 -3.14
CA SER A 108 11.91 -1.81 -3.21
C SER A 108 13.03 -2.83 -3.38
N ALA A 109 13.75 -2.76 -4.50
CA ALA A 109 14.79 -3.72 -4.83
C ALA A 109 16.17 -3.07 -4.93
N ARG A 110 17.05 -3.43 -3.98
CA ARG A 110 18.47 -3.02 -3.88
C ARG A 110 18.64 -1.53 -3.61
N THR A 111 17.67 -0.91 -2.91
CA THR A 111 17.59 0.53 -2.63
C THR A 111 17.96 0.87 -1.19
N LEU A 112 17.44 0.13 -0.21
CA LEU A 112 17.57 0.47 1.21
C LEU A 112 19.02 0.40 1.70
N GLN A 113 19.85 -0.45 1.10
CA GLN A 113 21.28 -0.52 1.35
C GLN A 113 22.00 0.84 1.19
N TRP A 114 21.43 1.79 0.43
CA TRP A 114 22.03 3.10 0.17
C TRP A 114 21.50 4.20 1.10
N LEU A 115 20.49 3.91 1.92
CA LEU A 115 19.87 4.89 2.81
C LEU A 115 20.57 4.91 4.16
N SER A 116 20.81 6.11 4.70
CA SER A 116 21.38 6.27 6.04
C SER A 116 20.33 6.13 7.16
N ASP A 117 19.04 6.14 6.82
CA ASP A 117 17.93 5.94 7.76
C ASP A 117 16.85 5.03 7.15
N PRO A 118 17.07 3.69 7.16
CA PRO A 118 16.09 2.74 6.67
C PRO A 118 14.79 2.77 7.50
N LYS A 119 14.84 3.12 8.79
CA LYS A 119 13.63 3.21 9.64
C LYS A 119 12.68 4.29 9.14
N ARG A 120 13.18 5.49 8.84
CA ARG A 120 12.36 6.56 8.24
C ARG A 120 11.78 6.14 6.90
N ALA A 121 12.55 5.42 6.08
CA ALA A 121 12.08 4.93 4.79
C ALA A 121 10.91 3.93 4.95
N LEU A 122 11.04 2.98 5.88
CA LEU A 122 9.99 2.02 6.21
C LEU A 122 8.71 2.71 6.71
N LEU A 123 8.82 3.71 7.59
CA LEU A 123 7.67 4.47 8.08
C LEU A 123 6.99 5.27 6.95
N LYS A 124 7.78 5.89 6.05
CA LYS A 124 7.26 6.60 4.88
C LYS A 124 6.52 5.66 3.94
N MET A 125 7.09 4.51 3.61
CA MET A 125 6.43 3.49 2.79
C MET A 125 5.17 2.94 3.48
N LYS A 126 5.22 2.67 4.79
CA LYS A 126 4.03 2.29 5.57
C LYS A 126 2.93 3.34 5.48
N HIS A 127 3.25 4.63 5.51
CA HIS A 127 2.23 5.68 5.37
C HIS A 127 1.54 5.65 4.00
N LEU A 128 2.29 5.38 2.92
CA LEU A 128 1.79 5.33 1.54
C LEU A 128 0.97 4.05 1.22
N LEU A 129 1.12 2.99 2.01
CA LEU A 129 0.29 1.79 1.88
C LEU A 129 -1.16 2.04 2.31
N ARG A 130 -2.11 1.39 1.64
CA ARG A 130 -3.47 1.24 2.17
C ARG A 130 -3.46 0.35 3.43
N PRO A 131 -4.50 0.40 4.28
CA PRO A 131 -4.72 -0.65 5.28
C PRO A 131 -4.66 -2.05 4.66
N ASN A 132 -3.98 -2.98 5.32
CA ASN A 132 -3.69 -4.34 4.82
C ASN A 132 -2.86 -4.40 3.52
N GLY A 133 -2.26 -3.28 3.10
CA GLY A 133 -1.30 -3.25 2.02
C GLY A 133 0.02 -3.93 2.42
N ARG A 134 0.77 -4.43 1.44
CA ARG A 134 2.00 -5.19 1.67
C ARG A 134 3.23 -4.38 1.27
N LEU A 135 4.30 -4.50 2.04
CA LEU A 135 5.64 -4.06 1.68
C LEU A 135 6.47 -5.30 1.32
N SER A 136 7.19 -5.28 0.20
CA SER A 136 8.24 -6.24 -0.13
C SER A 136 9.54 -5.50 -0.38
N ILE A 137 10.63 -5.95 0.23
CA ILE A 137 11.96 -5.36 0.06
C ILE A 137 12.95 -6.48 -0.24
N LEU A 138 13.71 -6.33 -1.31
CA LEU A 138 14.82 -7.21 -1.65
C LEU A 138 16.13 -6.42 -1.54
N ASP A 139 17.06 -6.87 -0.72
CA ASP A 139 18.35 -6.17 -0.59
C ASP A 139 19.50 -7.11 -0.22
N TYR A 140 20.72 -6.56 -0.14
CA TYR A 140 21.97 -7.30 0.07
C TYR A 140 22.41 -7.41 1.54
N ASN A 141 23.12 -8.50 1.83
CA ASN A 141 24.13 -8.52 2.88
C ASN A 141 25.51 -8.49 2.23
N HIS A 142 26.15 -7.31 2.27
CA HIS A 142 27.50 -7.10 1.74
C HIS A 142 28.59 -7.71 2.60
N GLU A 143 28.33 -8.02 3.88
CA GLU A 143 29.32 -8.65 4.76
C GLU A 143 29.43 -10.17 4.57
N ALA A 144 28.45 -10.78 3.90
CA ALA A 144 28.32 -12.23 3.79
C ALA A 144 28.54 -12.77 2.37
N ILE A 145 29.03 -11.95 1.43
CA ILE A 145 29.32 -12.40 0.06
C ILE A 145 30.37 -13.50 0.09
N GLU A 146 30.11 -14.56 -0.68
CA GLU A 146 31.01 -15.71 -0.78
C GLU A 146 31.65 -15.74 -2.16
N TRP A 147 32.95 -15.95 -2.20
CA TRP A 147 33.71 -16.25 -3.43
C TRP A 147 34.41 -17.59 -3.28
N VAL A 148 34.47 -18.36 -4.36
CA VAL A 148 35.22 -19.60 -4.40
C VAL A 148 36.12 -19.58 -5.64
N PRO A 149 37.46 -19.70 -5.49
CA PRO A 149 38.22 -19.51 -4.25
C PRO A 149 38.11 -18.07 -3.72
N GLU A 150 38.83 -17.74 -2.64
CA GLU A 150 38.92 -16.36 -2.17
C GLU A 150 39.51 -15.42 -3.26
N PRO A 151 39.04 -14.16 -3.35
CA PRO A 151 39.59 -13.20 -4.29
C PRO A 151 40.98 -12.71 -3.85
N PRO A 152 41.72 -12.05 -4.75
CA PRO A 152 43.05 -11.52 -4.44
C PRO A 152 43.04 -10.61 -3.22
N GLN A 153 44.17 -10.55 -2.51
CA GLN A 153 44.30 -9.71 -1.30
C GLN A 153 43.96 -8.24 -1.56
N SER A 154 44.36 -7.70 -2.71
CA SER A 154 44.06 -6.33 -3.14
C SER A 154 42.56 -6.07 -3.24
N MET A 155 41.78 -6.99 -3.82
CA MET A 155 40.33 -6.87 -3.87
C MET A 155 39.69 -6.99 -2.48
N ARG A 156 40.19 -7.88 -1.60
CA ARG A 156 39.70 -7.96 -0.21
C ARG A 156 39.97 -6.68 0.58
N GLN A 157 41.12 -6.03 0.36
CA GLN A 157 41.44 -4.72 0.94
C GLN A 157 40.51 -3.63 0.41
N PHE A 158 40.29 -3.56 -0.91
CA PHE A 158 39.32 -2.66 -1.50
C PHE A 158 37.93 -2.84 -0.87
N TYR A 159 37.47 -4.11 -0.77
CA TYR A 159 36.16 -4.43 -0.22
C TYR A 159 36.03 -4.01 1.25
N THR A 160 37.10 -4.18 2.04
CA THR A 160 37.16 -3.69 3.43
C THR A 160 36.99 -2.16 3.50
N SER A 161 37.68 -1.41 2.63
CA SER A 161 37.52 0.04 2.53
C SER A 161 36.12 0.44 2.07
N PHE A 162 35.52 -0.30 1.14
CA PHE A 162 34.16 -0.10 0.67
C PHE A 162 33.13 -0.26 1.79
N LEU A 163 33.21 -1.34 2.57
CA LEU A 163 32.30 -1.55 3.71
C LEU A 163 32.44 -0.44 4.76
N ARG A 164 33.68 0.02 5.04
CA ARG A 164 33.94 1.14 5.95
C ARG A 164 33.33 2.45 5.43
N TRP A 165 33.55 2.76 4.15
CA TRP A 165 33.00 3.96 3.49
C TRP A 165 31.47 4.03 3.57
N ARG A 166 30.80 2.90 3.39
CA ARG A 166 29.34 2.77 3.56
C ARG A 166 28.91 2.97 5.02
N ALA A 167 29.58 2.28 5.95
CA ALA A 167 29.24 2.34 7.37
C ALA A 167 29.37 3.77 7.93
N ASP A 168 30.43 4.50 7.57
CA ASP A 168 30.63 5.89 8.00
C ASP A 168 29.55 6.85 7.46
N ALA A 169 28.97 6.51 6.30
CA ALA A 169 27.83 7.21 5.71
C ALA A 169 26.49 6.84 6.38
N GLY A 170 26.47 5.91 7.33
CA GLY A 170 25.27 5.41 8.00
C GLY A 170 24.52 4.33 7.24
N MET A 171 25.09 3.80 6.16
CA MET A 171 24.48 2.70 5.39
C MET A 171 24.62 1.37 6.15
N ASN A 172 23.57 0.55 6.11
CA ASN A 172 23.60 -0.77 6.72
C ASN A 172 24.14 -1.81 5.71
N ASN A 173 25.35 -2.33 5.96
CA ASN A 173 25.98 -3.36 5.12
C ASN A 173 25.30 -4.74 5.23
N ARG A 174 24.48 -4.98 6.27
CA ARG A 174 23.76 -6.22 6.54
C ARG A 174 22.25 -6.09 6.36
N ILE A 175 21.80 -5.07 5.61
CA ILE A 175 20.38 -4.70 5.55
C ILE A 175 19.46 -5.89 5.26
N ALA A 176 19.85 -6.83 4.39
CA ALA A 176 19.08 -8.04 4.10
C ALA A 176 18.75 -8.90 5.33
N ASP A 177 19.68 -9.01 6.28
CA ASP A 177 19.51 -9.83 7.48
C ASP A 177 18.77 -9.07 8.58
N ASP A 178 18.93 -7.75 8.64
CA ASP A 178 18.31 -6.90 9.66
C ASP A 178 16.87 -6.48 9.30
N LEU A 179 16.50 -6.58 8.01
CA LEU A 179 15.18 -6.20 7.51
C LEU A 179 14.00 -6.80 8.28
N PRO A 180 13.98 -8.10 8.66
CA PRO A 180 12.85 -8.67 9.40
C PRO A 180 12.58 -7.93 10.71
N ASP A 181 13.63 -7.59 11.46
CA ASP A 181 13.49 -6.86 12.73
C ASP A 181 13.16 -5.39 12.52
N LEU A 182 13.75 -4.76 11.49
CA LEU A 182 13.41 -3.39 11.10
C LEU A 182 11.93 -3.25 10.69
N LEU A 183 11.37 -4.21 9.96
CA LEU A 183 9.96 -4.23 9.57
C LEU A 183 9.06 -4.38 10.82
N ARG A 184 9.38 -5.31 11.73
CA ARG A 184 8.65 -5.45 13.00
C ARG A 184 8.70 -4.17 13.82
N ALA A 185 9.88 -3.56 13.94
CA ALA A 185 10.07 -2.30 14.67
C ALA A 185 9.33 -1.10 14.02
N ALA A 186 9.08 -1.14 12.72
CA ALA A 186 8.23 -0.18 12.00
C ALA A 186 6.72 -0.51 12.10
N GLY A 187 6.37 -1.59 12.81
CA GLY A 187 5.00 -2.04 13.06
C GLY A 187 4.37 -2.75 11.87
N PHE A 188 5.14 -3.41 11.02
CA PHE A 188 4.61 -4.38 10.08
C PHE A 188 4.38 -5.72 10.78
N SER A 189 3.32 -6.42 10.40
CA SER A 189 2.99 -7.77 10.87
C SER A 189 3.15 -8.79 9.74
N SER A 190 2.96 -10.07 10.07
CA SER A 190 3.14 -11.20 9.14
C SER A 190 4.45 -11.10 8.36
N VAL A 191 5.55 -10.87 9.09
CA VAL A 191 6.86 -10.68 8.47
C VAL A 191 7.38 -11.99 7.94
N GLU A 192 7.53 -12.07 6.63
CA GLU A 192 8.05 -13.24 5.91
C GLU A 192 9.47 -12.97 5.42
N LEU A 193 10.32 -13.99 5.49
CA LEU A 193 11.69 -13.96 5.01
C LEU A 193 11.85 -15.01 3.91
N HIS A 194 12.30 -14.57 2.73
CA HIS A 194 12.55 -15.43 1.58
C HIS A 194 14.00 -15.29 1.14
N ASN A 195 14.77 -16.38 1.20
CA ASN A 195 16.14 -16.37 0.71
C ASN A 195 16.15 -16.04 -0.79
N SER A 196 16.93 -15.02 -1.13
CA SER A 196 17.02 -14.47 -2.48
C SER A 196 18.45 -14.47 -3.01
N ASP A 197 19.33 -15.31 -2.44
CA ASP A 197 20.73 -15.44 -2.86
C ASP A 197 20.85 -15.63 -4.38
N GLU A 198 21.88 -15.02 -4.95
CA GLU A 198 22.20 -15.12 -6.37
C GLU A 198 23.51 -15.90 -6.53
N HIS A 199 23.40 -17.07 -7.16
CA HIS A 199 24.53 -17.98 -7.36
C HIS A 199 25.07 -17.85 -8.77
N TYR A 200 26.33 -17.46 -8.86
CA TYR A 200 27.07 -17.31 -10.10
C TYR A 200 28.17 -18.37 -10.15
N HIS A 201 27.93 -19.45 -10.88
CA HIS A 201 28.93 -20.49 -11.16
C HIS A 201 29.59 -20.26 -12.52
N ARG A 202 30.87 -20.66 -12.64
CA ARG A 202 31.72 -20.41 -13.82
C ARG A 202 31.13 -20.91 -15.14
N GLU A 203 30.29 -21.94 -15.10
CA GLU A 203 29.63 -22.53 -16.26
C GLU A 203 28.53 -21.64 -16.85
N ARG A 204 28.09 -20.59 -16.13
CA ARG A 204 27.07 -19.68 -16.62
C ARG A 204 27.60 -18.81 -17.76
N PRO A 205 26.83 -18.61 -18.84
CA PRO A 205 27.23 -17.72 -19.93
C PRO A 205 27.49 -16.27 -19.51
N ASP A 206 26.82 -15.80 -18.45
CA ASP A 206 26.93 -14.44 -17.90
C ASP A 206 27.90 -14.33 -16.71
N PHE A 207 28.64 -15.39 -16.39
CA PHE A 207 29.48 -15.47 -15.19
C PHE A 207 30.43 -14.28 -15.05
N SER A 208 31.30 -14.03 -16.04
CA SER A 208 32.29 -12.95 -15.97
C SER A 208 31.64 -11.58 -15.83
N ALA A 209 30.47 -11.36 -16.46
CA ALA A 209 29.74 -10.11 -16.36
C ALA A 209 29.13 -9.89 -14.96
N LYS A 210 28.63 -10.95 -14.32
CA LYS A 210 28.01 -10.91 -13.00
C LYS A 210 29.03 -10.85 -11.87
N VAL A 211 30.09 -11.65 -11.93
CA VAL A 211 31.17 -11.64 -10.93
C VAL A 211 32.03 -10.39 -11.06
N GLY A 212 32.30 -9.92 -12.29
CA GLY A 212 33.06 -8.70 -12.56
C GLY A 212 32.38 -7.39 -12.11
N ILE A 213 31.21 -7.44 -11.47
CA ILE A 213 30.54 -6.25 -10.93
C ILE A 213 31.42 -5.50 -9.92
N TRP A 214 32.25 -6.20 -9.16
CA TRP A 214 33.11 -5.58 -8.14
C TRP A 214 34.25 -4.75 -8.74
N SER A 215 34.75 -5.10 -9.93
CA SER A 215 35.66 -4.24 -10.70
C SER A 215 34.96 -2.94 -11.11
N LYS A 216 33.68 -3.02 -11.50
CA LYS A 216 32.90 -1.83 -11.87
C LYS A 216 32.65 -0.93 -10.68
N VAL A 217 32.31 -1.50 -9.51
CA VAL A 217 32.17 -0.75 -8.26
C VAL A 217 33.51 -0.10 -7.88
N ALA A 218 34.62 -0.83 -8.00
CA ALA A 218 35.96 -0.29 -7.79
C ALA A 218 36.38 0.76 -8.82
N GLY A 219 35.73 0.80 -9.98
CA GLY A 219 35.95 1.80 -11.01
C GLY A 219 35.63 3.24 -10.56
N SER A 220 34.74 3.42 -9.58
CA SER A 220 34.43 4.74 -9.01
C SER A 220 35.63 5.34 -8.26
N THR A 221 35.90 6.62 -8.49
CA THR A 221 36.95 7.38 -7.79
C THR A 221 36.48 8.01 -6.48
N GLN A 222 35.19 7.93 -6.15
CA GLN A 222 34.62 8.62 -4.99
C GLN A 222 35.30 8.23 -3.66
N MET A 223 35.65 6.95 -3.48
CA MET A 223 36.38 6.51 -2.27
C MET A 223 37.83 7.03 -2.21
N VAL A 224 38.43 7.36 -3.35
CA VAL A 224 39.75 7.99 -3.42
C VAL A 224 39.64 9.45 -3.04
N GLU A 225 38.67 10.16 -3.63
CA GLU A 225 38.37 11.57 -3.35
C GLU A 225 38.03 11.80 -1.87
N GLU A 226 37.34 10.84 -1.25
CA GLU A 226 37.01 10.85 0.18
C GLU A 226 38.09 10.23 1.08
N ALA A 227 39.28 9.90 0.53
CA ALA A 227 40.46 9.41 1.25
C ALA A 227 40.27 8.07 2.01
N TYR A 228 39.41 7.19 1.52
CA TYR A 228 39.23 5.82 2.07
C TYR A 228 40.24 4.81 1.52
N ILE A 229 40.76 5.05 0.31
CA ILE A 229 41.73 4.22 -0.39
C ILE A 229 42.56 5.08 -1.33
N ASP A 230 43.84 4.79 -1.52
CA ASP A 230 44.62 5.46 -2.56
C ASP A 230 44.32 4.90 -3.95
N ASP A 231 44.51 5.71 -4.98
CA ASP A 231 44.14 5.34 -6.34
C ASP A 231 44.94 4.16 -6.89
N ALA A 232 46.21 4.05 -6.50
CA ALA A 232 47.08 2.96 -6.94
C ALA A 232 46.59 1.61 -6.38
N THR A 233 46.23 1.55 -5.10
CA THR A 233 45.64 0.35 -4.47
C THR A 233 44.30 -0.02 -5.13
N ARG A 234 43.44 0.97 -5.43
CA ARG A 234 42.17 0.75 -6.12
C ARG A 234 42.36 0.16 -7.52
N LEU A 235 43.25 0.73 -8.32
CA LEU A 235 43.56 0.24 -9.68
C LEU A 235 44.21 -1.15 -9.66
N GLN A 236 45.07 -1.43 -8.68
CA GLN A 236 45.64 -2.76 -8.48
C GLN A 236 44.56 -3.78 -8.14
N ALA A 237 43.59 -3.43 -7.28
CA ALA A 237 42.47 -4.30 -6.94
C ALA A 237 41.63 -4.67 -8.18
N ILE A 238 41.33 -3.69 -9.04
CA ILE A 238 40.62 -3.93 -10.32
C ILE A 238 41.41 -4.91 -11.19
N SER A 239 42.69 -4.61 -11.44
CA SER A 239 43.54 -5.44 -12.30
C SER A 239 43.67 -6.88 -11.80
N ASP A 240 43.94 -7.07 -10.51
CA ASP A 240 44.09 -8.39 -9.92
C ASP A 240 42.78 -9.17 -9.92
N TYR A 241 41.66 -8.49 -9.65
CA TYR A 241 40.35 -9.12 -9.63
C TYR A 241 39.87 -9.51 -11.02
N ASP A 242 40.06 -8.67 -12.04
CA ASP A 242 39.71 -9.00 -13.42
C ASP A 242 40.49 -10.25 -13.90
N GLN A 243 41.79 -10.31 -13.61
CA GLN A 243 42.59 -11.50 -13.90
C GLN A 243 42.10 -12.72 -13.10
N TRP A 244 41.75 -12.54 -11.82
CA TRP A 244 41.22 -13.63 -11.01
C TRP A 244 39.86 -14.14 -11.52
N VAL A 245 38.96 -13.25 -11.95
CA VAL A 245 37.67 -13.62 -12.58
C VAL A 245 37.92 -14.40 -13.88
N ALA A 246 38.88 -13.97 -14.70
CA ALA A 246 39.24 -14.64 -15.94
C ALA A 246 39.80 -16.05 -15.70
N ASP A 247 40.69 -16.23 -14.70
CA ASP A 247 41.55 -17.41 -14.65
C ASP A 247 41.24 -18.37 -13.50
N ARG A 248 40.69 -17.88 -12.39
CA ARG A 248 40.65 -18.65 -11.12
C ARG A 248 39.28 -18.73 -10.45
N ALA A 249 38.40 -17.74 -10.64
CA ALA A 249 37.08 -17.72 -10.02
C ALA A 249 36.23 -18.93 -10.45
N VAL A 250 35.68 -19.65 -9.49
CA VAL A 250 34.79 -20.81 -9.70
C VAL A 250 33.34 -20.41 -9.43
N SER A 251 33.09 -19.70 -8.32
CA SER A 251 31.76 -19.17 -8.04
C SER A 251 31.78 -17.90 -7.21
N MET A 252 30.67 -17.17 -7.26
CA MET A 252 30.33 -16.10 -6.33
C MET A 252 28.86 -16.26 -5.92
N THR A 253 28.57 -16.16 -4.62
CA THR A 253 27.20 -16.04 -4.12
C THR A 253 27.01 -14.65 -3.56
N MET A 254 26.11 -13.86 -4.17
CA MET A 254 25.62 -12.65 -3.53
C MET A 254 24.53 -13.04 -2.54
N LYS A 255 24.63 -12.55 -1.30
CA LYS A 255 23.64 -12.81 -0.26
C LYS A 255 22.53 -11.78 -0.30
N LEU A 256 21.30 -12.24 -0.48
CA LEU A 256 20.12 -11.38 -0.49
C LEU A 256 18.95 -12.05 0.21
N ASN A 257 18.10 -11.22 0.79
CA ASN A 257 16.81 -11.64 1.29
C ASN A 257 15.72 -10.74 0.71
N GLU A 258 14.62 -11.36 0.31
CA GLU A 258 13.34 -10.67 0.17
C GLU A 258 12.61 -10.77 1.51
N VAL A 259 12.26 -9.62 2.08
CA VAL A 259 11.50 -9.54 3.32
C VAL A 259 10.20 -8.82 3.06
N ARG A 260 9.10 -9.44 3.50
CA ARG A 260 7.75 -8.91 3.33
C ARG A 260 7.15 -8.57 4.67
N GLY A 261 6.28 -7.58 4.68
CA GLY A 261 5.44 -7.26 5.84
C GLY A 261 4.12 -6.68 5.41
N ILE A 262 3.08 -6.89 6.22
CA ILE A 262 1.76 -6.32 5.99
C ILE A 262 1.62 -5.09 6.88
N LYS A 263 1.16 -3.98 6.30
CA LYS A 263 0.62 -2.87 7.08
C LYS A 263 -0.71 -3.34 7.63
N THR A 264 -0.65 -4.03 8.75
CA THR A 264 -1.80 -4.02 9.64
C THR A 264 -1.97 -2.58 10.08
N THR A 265 -3.16 -2.05 9.90
CA THR A 265 -3.68 -1.08 10.86
C THR A 265 -3.44 -1.67 12.25
N ASP A 266 -3.02 -0.88 13.24
CA ASP A 266 -2.97 -1.35 14.62
C ASP A 266 -4.40 -1.74 14.99
N SER A 267 -4.78 -2.98 14.66
CA SER A 267 -6.16 -3.39 14.64
C SER A 267 -6.50 -3.60 16.09
N ILE A 268 -7.29 -2.68 16.63
CA ILE A 268 -7.68 -2.77 18.02
C ILE A 268 -8.37 -4.12 18.23
N ALA A 269 -7.93 -4.85 19.25
CA ALA A 269 -8.49 -6.15 19.58
C ALA A 269 -9.97 -6.00 19.96
N ILE A 270 -10.78 -6.98 19.54
CA ILE A 270 -12.17 -7.13 20.01
C ILE A 270 -12.17 -8.25 21.03
N ASP A 271 -11.79 -7.95 22.27
CA ASP A 271 -11.56 -8.92 23.33
C ASP A 271 -12.43 -8.70 24.57
N ALA A 272 -13.22 -7.63 24.62
CA ALA A 272 -14.16 -7.37 25.71
C ALA A 272 -15.17 -8.51 25.89
N ASP A 273 -15.40 -8.97 27.13
CA ASP A 273 -16.38 -10.01 27.44
C ASP A 273 -17.80 -9.45 27.57
N THR A 274 -18.31 -8.96 26.44
CA THR A 274 -19.59 -8.27 26.31
C THR A 274 -20.39 -8.85 25.13
N PRO A 275 -21.72 -8.70 25.11
CA PRO A 275 -22.58 -9.47 24.20
C PRO A 275 -22.24 -9.34 22.71
N PHE A 276 -21.96 -8.15 22.18
CA PHE A 276 -21.67 -7.98 20.76
C PHE A 276 -20.23 -8.40 20.40
N SER A 277 -19.28 -8.14 21.28
CA SER A 277 -17.87 -8.52 21.13
C SER A 277 -17.70 -10.04 21.20
N SER A 278 -18.38 -10.70 22.13
CA SER A 278 -18.44 -12.17 22.20
C SER A 278 -19.13 -12.78 20.98
N LEU A 279 -20.17 -12.14 20.44
CA LEU A 279 -20.82 -12.57 19.19
C LEU A 279 -19.93 -12.38 17.95
N ALA A 280 -19.08 -11.35 17.93
CA ALA A 280 -18.09 -11.16 16.88
C ALA A 280 -17.01 -12.25 16.97
N ARG A 281 -16.45 -12.47 18.17
CA ARG A 281 -15.45 -13.53 18.42
C ARG A 281 -15.98 -14.93 18.13
N SER A 282 -17.25 -15.22 18.41
CA SER A 282 -17.85 -16.52 18.06
C SER A 282 -17.93 -16.78 16.55
N ARG A 283 -17.71 -15.75 15.71
CA ARG A 283 -17.56 -15.86 14.26
C ARG A 283 -16.11 -15.77 13.77
N GLY A 284 -15.15 -15.85 14.68
CA GLY A 284 -13.71 -15.74 14.36
C GLY A 284 -13.25 -14.32 14.06
N ILE A 285 -14.00 -13.29 14.47
CA ILE A 285 -13.63 -11.89 14.32
C ILE A 285 -12.93 -11.45 15.61
N ALA A 286 -11.63 -11.20 15.55
CA ALA A 286 -10.79 -10.88 16.71
C ALA A 286 -10.30 -9.43 16.73
N SER A 287 -10.51 -8.66 15.65
CA SER A 287 -10.05 -7.28 15.54
C SER A 287 -11.05 -6.32 14.89
N TRP A 288 -10.86 -5.02 15.14
CA TRP A 288 -11.64 -3.94 14.54
C TRP A 288 -11.68 -4.00 13.01
N ASP A 289 -10.53 -4.26 12.36
CA ASP A 289 -10.47 -4.28 10.90
C ASP A 289 -11.16 -5.51 10.31
N GLU A 290 -11.04 -6.67 10.95
CA GLU A 290 -11.80 -7.87 10.58
C GLU A 290 -13.30 -7.62 10.73
N LEU A 291 -13.72 -6.91 11.78
CA LEU A 291 -15.12 -6.56 12.00
C LEU A 291 -15.63 -5.63 10.90
N VAL A 292 -14.93 -4.53 10.63
CA VAL A 292 -15.30 -3.58 9.57
C VAL A 292 -15.35 -4.29 8.22
N HIS A 293 -14.36 -5.13 7.91
CA HIS A 293 -14.33 -5.92 6.68
C HIS A 293 -15.49 -6.90 6.59
N CYS A 294 -15.79 -7.63 7.68
CA CYS A 294 -16.92 -8.55 7.74
C CYS A 294 -18.23 -7.81 7.47
N VAL A 295 -18.53 -6.77 8.24
CA VAL A 295 -19.77 -5.97 8.14
C VAL A 295 -19.94 -5.36 6.76
N ARG A 296 -18.85 -4.86 6.16
CA ARG A 296 -18.85 -4.30 4.81
C ARG A 296 -19.27 -5.33 3.75
N ASN A 297 -18.90 -6.59 3.92
CA ASN A 297 -19.20 -7.66 2.97
C ASN A 297 -20.53 -8.40 3.24
N LEU A 298 -21.23 -8.09 4.34
CA LEU A 298 -22.57 -8.63 4.58
C LEU A 298 -23.58 -8.14 3.53
N SER A 299 -24.60 -8.94 3.26
CA SER A 299 -25.65 -8.58 2.30
C SER A 299 -26.38 -7.31 2.72
N TYR A 300 -26.82 -6.49 1.75
CA TYR A 300 -27.63 -5.32 2.06
C TYR A 300 -29.10 -5.73 2.27
N GLY A 301 -29.70 -5.35 3.40
CA GLY A 301 -31.09 -5.68 3.67
C GLY A 301 -31.56 -5.32 5.08
N ARG A 302 -32.88 -5.19 5.26
CA ARG A 302 -33.48 -4.97 6.59
C ARG A 302 -33.41 -6.28 7.40
N ASN A 303 -32.97 -6.17 8.65
CA ASN A 303 -33.04 -7.25 9.63
C ASN A 303 -34.49 -7.47 10.09
N GLU A 304 -34.80 -8.65 10.64
CA GLU A 304 -36.16 -8.98 11.08
C GLU A 304 -36.67 -8.01 12.16
N THR A 305 -35.83 -7.72 13.15
CA THR A 305 -36.10 -6.73 14.20
C THR A 305 -35.13 -5.57 14.10
N ARG A 306 -35.62 -4.36 13.82
CA ARG A 306 -34.78 -3.16 13.57
C ARG A 306 -33.90 -2.74 14.76
N GLY A 307 -34.36 -2.98 15.99
CA GLY A 307 -33.63 -2.63 17.21
C GLY A 307 -32.62 -3.68 17.67
N ASP A 308 -32.68 -4.91 17.16
CA ASP A 308 -31.74 -5.97 17.53
C ASP A 308 -30.53 -5.96 16.58
N LEU A 309 -29.47 -5.27 17.00
CA LEU A 309 -28.24 -5.16 16.23
C LEU A 309 -27.49 -6.49 16.10
N SER A 310 -27.80 -7.50 16.94
CA SER A 310 -27.15 -8.81 16.88
C SER A 310 -27.53 -9.56 15.59
N LEU A 311 -28.71 -9.23 15.03
CA LEU A 311 -29.21 -9.79 13.78
C LEU A 311 -28.36 -9.42 12.58
N VAL A 312 -27.55 -8.35 12.64
CA VAL A 312 -26.64 -8.00 11.56
C VAL A 312 -25.66 -9.15 11.28
N LEU A 313 -25.01 -9.67 12.32
CA LEU A 313 -24.11 -10.81 12.17
C LEU A 313 -24.88 -12.14 12.10
N ARG A 314 -26.01 -12.29 12.78
CA ARG A 314 -26.80 -13.56 12.79
C ARG A 314 -27.49 -13.86 11.47
N GLU A 315 -28.03 -12.85 10.80
CA GLU A 315 -28.66 -13.02 9.50
C GLU A 315 -27.70 -12.78 8.33
N GLY A 316 -26.47 -12.32 8.60
CA GLY A 316 -25.47 -12.02 7.57
C GLY A 316 -25.87 -10.87 6.65
N ARG A 317 -26.72 -9.94 7.13
CA ARG A 317 -27.22 -8.81 6.34
C ARG A 317 -27.50 -7.59 7.21
N GLY A 318 -27.52 -6.42 6.61
CA GLY A 318 -27.91 -5.19 7.31
C GLY A 318 -28.05 -3.99 6.38
N THR A 319 -28.57 -2.89 6.90
CA THR A 319 -28.69 -1.60 6.20
C THR A 319 -27.54 -0.67 6.62
N CYS A 320 -27.41 0.51 6.00
CA CYS A 320 -26.45 1.51 6.49
C CYS A 320 -26.66 1.84 7.97
N SER A 321 -27.92 1.88 8.43
CA SER A 321 -28.28 2.08 9.83
C SER A 321 -27.78 0.95 10.74
N SER A 322 -28.24 -0.29 10.51
CA SER A 322 -27.94 -1.40 11.44
C SER A 322 -26.46 -1.82 11.41
N LYS A 323 -25.81 -1.76 10.24
CA LYS A 323 -24.38 -2.09 10.10
C LYS A 323 -23.48 -1.15 10.91
N HIS A 324 -23.63 0.16 10.75
CA HIS A 324 -22.77 1.12 11.47
C HIS A 324 -23.12 1.22 12.95
N ALA A 325 -24.40 1.05 13.32
CA ALA A 325 -24.80 0.94 14.72
C ALA A 325 -24.15 -0.25 15.42
N LEU A 326 -24.10 -1.42 14.77
CA LEU A 326 -23.37 -2.58 15.31
C LEU A 326 -21.88 -2.27 15.48
N LEU A 327 -21.23 -1.69 14.45
CA LEU A 327 -19.81 -1.32 14.53
C LEU A 327 -19.55 -0.37 15.70
N LYS A 328 -20.38 0.67 15.87
CA LYS A 328 -20.30 1.60 17.00
C LYS A 328 -20.50 0.89 18.35
N LYS A 329 -21.45 -0.06 18.45
CA LYS A 329 -21.64 -0.82 19.69
C LYS A 329 -20.44 -1.68 20.08
N ILE A 330 -19.85 -2.38 19.11
CA ILE A 330 -18.65 -3.16 19.38
C ILE A 330 -17.47 -2.23 19.69
N ALA A 331 -17.38 -1.06 19.05
CA ALA A 331 -16.40 -0.04 19.41
C ALA A 331 -16.53 0.37 20.89
N ASP A 332 -17.74 0.72 21.32
CA ASP A 332 -18.02 1.13 22.70
C ASP A 332 -17.71 0.04 23.71
N GLU A 333 -18.09 -1.20 23.41
CA GLU A 333 -17.79 -2.36 24.26
C GLU A 333 -16.29 -2.58 24.47
N ASN A 334 -15.45 -2.26 23.48
CA ASN A 334 -14.00 -2.39 23.54
C ASN A 334 -13.30 -1.06 23.86
N GLN A 335 -14.03 -0.05 24.33
CA GLN A 335 -13.49 1.26 24.73
C GLN A 335 -12.66 1.92 23.62
N LEU A 336 -13.10 1.73 22.37
CA LEU A 336 -12.50 2.35 21.21
C LEU A 336 -12.82 3.85 21.19
N GLU A 337 -11.82 4.66 21.53
CA GLU A 337 -11.89 6.12 21.43
C GLU A 337 -11.98 6.58 19.97
N ASP A 338 -12.52 7.78 19.76
CA ASP A 338 -12.66 8.44 18.47
C ASP A 338 -13.46 7.66 17.40
N VAL A 339 -14.45 6.87 17.82
CA VAL A 339 -15.43 6.24 16.90
C VAL A 339 -16.81 6.87 17.15
N GLN A 340 -17.27 7.68 16.21
CA GLN A 340 -18.58 8.34 16.27
C GLN A 340 -19.51 7.76 15.22
N LEU A 341 -20.79 7.60 15.57
CA LEU A 341 -21.84 7.22 14.62
C LEU A 341 -22.55 8.47 14.14
N ILE A 342 -22.48 8.71 12.83
CA ILE A 342 -22.98 9.93 12.21
C ILE A 342 -24.24 9.62 11.40
N LEU A 343 -25.26 10.45 11.58
CA LEU A 343 -26.42 10.58 10.72
C LEU A 343 -26.20 11.79 9.79
N GLY A 344 -25.90 11.51 8.53
CA GLY A 344 -25.77 12.52 7.49
C GLY A 344 -27.04 12.64 6.66
N MET A 345 -27.47 13.87 6.40
CA MET A 345 -28.44 14.20 5.36
C MET A 345 -27.66 14.60 4.12
N TYR A 346 -27.92 13.97 2.98
CA TYR A 346 -27.27 14.30 1.71
C TYR A 346 -28.27 14.42 0.56
N ARG A 347 -27.88 15.12 -0.51
CA ARG A 347 -28.69 15.28 -1.72
C ARG A 347 -28.64 14.03 -2.58
N MET A 348 -29.52 13.05 -2.37
CA MET A 348 -29.50 11.81 -3.16
C MET A 348 -29.98 12.06 -4.58
N ASN A 349 -29.16 11.66 -5.56
CA ASN A 349 -29.48 11.72 -6.99
C ASN A 349 -28.83 10.54 -7.75
N ALA A 350 -29.09 10.42 -9.05
CA ALA A 350 -28.57 9.33 -9.87
C ALA A 350 -27.04 9.37 -10.06
N VAL A 351 -26.39 10.53 -9.90
CA VAL A 351 -24.95 10.70 -10.07
C VAL A 351 -24.20 10.15 -8.86
N ASN A 352 -24.55 10.60 -7.65
CA ASN A 352 -23.90 10.13 -6.42
C ASN A 352 -24.44 8.78 -5.93
N THR A 353 -25.65 8.41 -6.34
CA THR A 353 -26.34 7.19 -5.93
C THR A 353 -26.85 6.41 -7.15
N PRO A 354 -25.97 5.89 -8.01
CA PRO A 354 -26.33 5.27 -9.31
C PRO A 354 -27.17 3.99 -9.21
N GLY A 355 -27.48 3.53 -8.00
CA GLY A 355 -28.36 2.39 -7.76
C GLY A 355 -29.85 2.74 -7.67
N ILE A 356 -30.23 4.02 -7.60
CA ILE A 356 -31.66 4.41 -7.57
C ILE A 356 -32.35 4.30 -8.94
N GLY A 357 -31.58 4.22 -10.03
CA GLY A 357 -32.12 4.15 -11.40
C GLY A 357 -32.75 5.47 -11.84
N THR A 358 -33.82 5.38 -12.63
CA THR A 358 -34.58 6.53 -13.18
C THR A 358 -35.72 6.98 -12.26
N ALA A 359 -35.70 6.58 -10.98
CA ALA A 359 -36.81 6.81 -10.05
C ALA A 359 -37.10 8.29 -9.80
N LEU A 360 -36.15 9.17 -10.09
CA LEU A 360 -36.32 10.63 -10.00
C LEU A 360 -36.70 11.27 -11.34
N ASP A 361 -36.47 10.59 -12.48
CA ASP A 361 -36.59 11.19 -13.82
C ASP A 361 -38.02 11.63 -14.16
N ASP A 362 -39.01 10.96 -13.56
CA ASP A 362 -40.44 11.26 -13.76
C ASP A 362 -40.95 12.41 -12.87
N TYR A 363 -40.09 12.98 -12.02
CA TYR A 363 -40.45 14.00 -11.03
C TYR A 363 -39.63 15.27 -11.23
N PRO A 364 -40.17 16.47 -10.89
CA PRO A 364 -39.45 17.74 -11.00
C PRO A 364 -38.44 17.92 -9.84
N LEU A 365 -37.66 16.89 -9.52
CA LEU A 365 -36.72 16.87 -8.39
C LEU A 365 -35.29 16.57 -8.86
N ASP A 366 -34.38 17.53 -8.66
CA ASP A 366 -32.95 17.31 -8.91
C ASP A 366 -32.33 16.33 -7.90
N PHE A 367 -32.88 16.28 -6.69
CA PHE A 367 -32.47 15.39 -5.62
C PHE A 367 -33.57 15.20 -4.59
N ILE A 368 -33.44 14.18 -3.75
CA ILE A 368 -34.22 14.01 -2.52
C ILE A 368 -33.26 14.01 -1.32
N PRO A 369 -33.49 14.81 -0.26
CA PRO A 369 -32.72 14.68 0.97
C PRO A 369 -32.84 13.26 1.53
N GLU A 370 -31.72 12.58 1.69
CA GLU A 370 -31.68 11.18 2.14
C GLU A 370 -30.83 11.05 3.41
N ALA A 371 -31.32 10.24 4.34
CA ALA A 371 -30.68 9.97 5.62
C ALA A 371 -29.74 8.75 5.55
N HIS A 372 -28.44 8.97 5.65
CA HIS A 372 -27.41 7.93 5.63
C HIS A 372 -26.64 7.84 6.95
N CYS A 373 -26.30 6.61 7.37
CA CYS A 373 -25.46 6.40 8.54
C CYS A 373 -24.07 5.92 8.11
N TYR A 374 -23.04 6.45 8.76
CA TYR A 374 -21.63 6.07 8.59
C TYR A 374 -20.87 6.35 9.91
N LEU A 375 -19.61 5.92 9.98
CA LEU A 375 -18.77 6.24 11.13
C LEU A 375 -17.79 7.36 10.81
N GLN A 376 -17.41 8.11 11.83
CA GLN A 376 -16.18 8.90 11.84
C GLN A 376 -15.21 8.21 12.80
N VAL A 377 -14.07 7.75 12.28
CA VAL A 377 -13.06 6.98 13.01
C VAL A 377 -11.76 7.77 12.97
N ARG A 378 -11.31 8.29 14.11
CA ARG A 378 -10.08 9.12 14.21
C ARG A 378 -10.05 10.29 13.21
N GLY A 379 -11.20 10.93 13.03
CA GLY A 379 -11.38 12.05 12.09
C GLY A 379 -11.70 11.65 10.64
N GLU A 380 -11.52 10.38 10.26
CA GLU A 380 -11.78 9.89 8.90
C GLU A 380 -13.19 9.29 8.77
N ARG A 381 -13.88 9.55 7.66
CA ARG A 381 -15.24 9.02 7.42
C ARG A 381 -15.19 7.62 6.83
N LEU A 382 -15.87 6.68 7.47
CA LEU A 382 -15.91 5.26 7.12
C LEU A 382 -17.35 4.83 6.76
N ASP A 383 -17.57 4.48 5.50
CA ASP A 383 -18.81 3.84 5.04
C ASP A 383 -18.58 2.32 4.82
N ALA A 384 -19.24 1.50 5.62
CA ALA A 384 -19.26 0.04 5.61
C ALA A 384 -20.60 -0.52 5.08
N THR A 385 -21.37 0.25 4.31
CA THR A 385 -22.66 -0.20 3.77
C THR A 385 -22.50 -1.38 2.80
N GLY A 386 -21.47 -1.38 1.96
CA GLY A 386 -21.16 -2.44 1.00
C GLY A 386 -19.69 -2.44 0.54
N PRO A 387 -19.25 -3.45 -0.22
CA PRO A 387 -17.85 -3.64 -0.62
C PRO A 387 -17.28 -2.49 -1.45
N ASN A 388 -18.12 -1.86 -2.27
CA ASN A 388 -17.76 -0.74 -3.15
C ASN A 388 -18.26 0.62 -2.60
N SER A 389 -18.64 0.69 -1.32
CA SER A 389 -19.06 1.93 -0.69
C SER A 389 -17.86 2.84 -0.48
N GLU A 390 -17.95 4.06 -1.01
CA GLU A 390 -16.96 5.11 -0.85
C GLU A 390 -17.69 6.38 -0.40
N PHE A 391 -17.37 6.87 0.79
CA PHE A 391 -18.01 8.09 1.32
C PHE A 391 -17.83 9.29 0.38
N ALA A 392 -16.70 9.36 -0.32
CA ALA A 392 -16.38 10.43 -1.28
C ALA A 392 -17.45 10.64 -2.35
N ARG A 393 -18.27 9.63 -2.68
CA ARG A 393 -19.36 9.76 -3.66
C ARG A 393 -20.47 10.69 -3.21
N ILE A 394 -20.77 10.71 -1.91
CA ILE A 394 -21.81 11.55 -1.32
C ILE A 394 -21.23 12.76 -0.58
N GLY A 395 -19.93 12.78 -0.33
CA GLY A 395 -19.28 13.76 0.56
C GLY A 395 -19.49 15.22 0.14
N ALA A 396 -19.49 15.52 -1.16
CA ALA A 396 -19.74 16.87 -1.66
C ALA A 396 -21.21 17.31 -1.55
N ASP A 397 -22.13 16.36 -1.37
CA ASP A 397 -23.58 16.55 -1.35
C ASP A 397 -24.18 16.45 0.05
N VAL A 398 -23.35 16.33 1.09
CA VAL A 398 -23.80 16.33 2.49
C VAL A 398 -24.33 17.71 2.87
N ILE A 399 -25.58 17.75 3.32
CA ILE A 399 -26.30 18.95 3.74
C ILE A 399 -26.06 19.21 5.23
N SER A 400 -26.13 18.16 6.06
CA SER A 400 -25.93 18.26 7.50
C SER A 400 -25.48 16.94 8.10
N GLU A 401 -24.69 16.99 9.17
CA GLU A 401 -24.23 15.82 9.91
C GLU A 401 -24.61 15.98 11.39
N ARG A 402 -24.98 14.88 12.04
CA ARG A 402 -25.22 14.84 13.47
C ARG A 402 -24.73 13.52 14.05
N GLU A 403 -24.02 13.58 15.18
CA GLU A 403 -23.72 12.39 15.96
C GLU A 403 -25.00 11.83 16.61
N ILE A 404 -25.18 10.51 16.49
CA ILE A 404 -26.30 9.76 17.07
C ILE A 404 -25.79 8.52 17.80
N GLN A 405 -26.58 8.02 18.73
CA GLN A 405 -26.34 6.75 19.42
C GLN A 405 -26.85 5.56 18.59
N PRO A 406 -26.30 4.35 18.76
CA PRO A 406 -26.73 3.17 18.02
C PRO A 406 -28.23 2.86 18.12
N GLU A 407 -28.87 3.16 19.24
CA GLU A 407 -30.31 2.98 19.47
C GLU A 407 -31.16 3.92 18.61
N GLU A 408 -30.61 5.08 18.25
CA GLU A 408 -31.31 6.13 17.51
C GLU A 408 -31.41 5.85 15.99
N VAL A 409 -30.75 4.80 15.47
CA VAL A 409 -30.80 4.47 14.02
C VAL A 409 -32.15 3.94 13.54
N SER A 410 -33.06 3.66 14.48
CA SER A 410 -34.40 3.12 14.25
C SER A 410 -35.44 4.24 14.14
N ASP A 411 -36.33 4.37 15.12
CA ASP A 411 -37.49 5.27 15.06
C ASP A 411 -37.06 6.75 15.04
N PHE A 412 -36.03 7.10 15.80
CA PHE A 412 -35.49 8.46 15.82
C PHE A 412 -35.01 8.89 14.43
N LYS A 413 -34.17 8.09 13.76
CA LYS A 413 -33.69 8.37 12.41
C LYS A 413 -34.85 8.58 11.42
N VAL A 414 -35.85 7.70 11.45
CA VAL A 414 -37.00 7.79 10.53
C VAL A 414 -37.75 9.10 10.75
N ARG A 415 -38.07 9.43 12.01
CA ARG A 415 -38.73 10.70 12.35
C ARG A 415 -37.89 11.90 11.94
N PHE A 416 -36.60 11.90 12.26
CA PHE A 416 -35.67 12.96 11.88
C PHE A 416 -35.65 13.18 10.37
N HIS A 417 -35.60 12.10 9.58
CA HIS A 417 -35.62 12.18 8.13
C HIS A 417 -36.94 12.76 7.59
N GLN A 418 -38.08 12.30 8.13
CA GLN A 418 -39.39 12.81 7.75
C GLN A 418 -39.53 14.30 8.08
N ASP A 419 -39.11 14.72 9.26
CA ASP A 419 -39.14 16.11 9.70
C ASP A 419 -38.21 16.98 8.84
N PHE A 420 -37.04 16.45 8.44
CA PHE A 420 -36.11 17.12 7.53
C PHE A 420 -36.72 17.34 6.14
N ILE A 421 -37.35 16.31 5.55
CA ILE A 421 -38.01 16.43 4.24
C ILE A 421 -39.16 17.45 4.32
N LYS A 422 -39.96 17.45 5.39
CA LYS A 422 -41.05 18.43 5.57
C LYS A 422 -40.51 19.86 5.64
N ALA A 423 -39.41 20.10 6.35
CA ALA A 423 -38.77 21.40 6.40
C ALA A 423 -38.22 21.82 5.02
N TRP A 424 -37.53 20.91 4.33
CA TRP A 424 -37.01 21.15 2.98
C TRP A 424 -38.12 21.51 1.97
N LEU A 425 -39.29 20.87 2.06
CA LEU A 425 -40.46 21.18 1.23
C LEU A 425 -41.10 22.53 1.54
N GLN A 426 -40.94 23.06 2.76
CA GLN A 426 -41.42 24.39 3.12
C GLN A 426 -40.49 25.50 2.60
N GLU A 427 -39.20 25.20 2.48
CA GLU A 427 -38.18 26.14 1.99
C GLU A 427 -38.05 26.16 0.47
N GLY A 428 -38.42 25.06 -0.22
CA GLY A 428 -38.31 24.91 -1.67
C GLY A 428 -39.66 24.92 -2.41
N ASP A 429 -39.68 25.47 -3.62
CA ASP A 429 -40.83 25.37 -4.54
C ASP A 429 -40.73 24.08 -5.37
N THR A 430 -40.99 22.94 -4.72
CA THR A 430 -40.94 21.62 -5.39
C THR A 430 -42.24 21.26 -6.11
N GLY A 431 -43.34 21.94 -5.79
CA GLY A 431 -44.69 21.60 -6.28
C GLY A 431 -45.23 20.24 -5.81
N MET A 432 -44.53 19.53 -4.91
CA MET A 432 -44.88 18.19 -4.46
C MET A 432 -45.24 18.17 -2.96
N SER A 433 -46.16 17.29 -2.60
CA SER A 433 -46.50 17.00 -1.21
C SER A 433 -45.47 16.08 -0.55
N PHE A 434 -45.45 16.07 0.79
CA PHE A 434 -44.60 15.16 1.58
C PHE A 434 -44.84 13.69 1.22
N ASP A 435 -46.09 13.27 1.07
CA ASP A 435 -46.44 11.88 0.79
C ASP A 435 -45.95 11.43 -0.59
N GLU A 436 -46.00 12.32 -1.59
CA GLU A 436 -45.45 12.07 -2.92
C GLU A 436 -43.93 11.89 -2.86
N VAL A 437 -43.21 12.84 -2.27
CA VAL A 437 -41.73 12.76 -2.14
C VAL A 437 -41.31 11.54 -1.33
N TRP A 438 -42.00 11.23 -0.24
CA TRP A 438 -41.71 10.07 0.58
C TRP A 438 -41.92 8.75 -0.18
N SER A 439 -42.95 8.69 -1.04
CA SER A 439 -43.20 7.55 -1.92
C SER A 439 -42.08 7.34 -2.94
N VAL A 440 -41.65 8.41 -3.61
CA VAL A 440 -40.52 8.39 -4.57
C VAL A 440 -39.23 7.94 -3.89
N ARG A 441 -39.00 8.45 -2.67
CA ARG A 441 -37.86 8.04 -1.85
C ARG A 441 -37.89 6.55 -1.56
N GLU A 442 -39.02 5.98 -1.12
CA GLU A 442 -39.11 4.54 -0.88
C GLU A 442 -38.85 3.72 -2.14
N GLN A 443 -39.29 4.20 -3.32
CA GLN A 443 -38.97 3.57 -4.60
C GLN A 443 -37.46 3.56 -4.89
N CYS A 444 -36.77 4.69 -4.65
CA CYS A 444 -35.31 4.78 -4.77
C CYS A 444 -34.60 3.74 -3.89
N ILE A 445 -35.04 3.60 -2.63
CA ILE A 445 -34.48 2.62 -1.69
C ILE A 445 -34.76 1.17 -2.11
N GLN A 446 -35.95 0.90 -2.66
CA GLN A 446 -36.28 -0.41 -3.20
C GLN A 446 -35.37 -0.79 -4.38
N ASN A 447 -35.13 0.14 -5.31
CA ASN A 447 -34.22 -0.07 -6.44
C ASN A 447 -32.78 -0.37 -5.96
N LEU A 448 -32.30 0.39 -4.97
CA LEU A 448 -31.00 0.14 -4.34
C LEU A 448 -30.91 -1.26 -3.70
N ALA A 449 -31.98 -1.72 -3.08
CA ALA A 449 -32.02 -3.04 -2.45
C ALA A 449 -32.01 -4.18 -3.48
N GLN A 450 -32.65 -4.00 -4.64
CA GLN A 450 -32.67 -4.99 -5.72
C GLN A 450 -31.31 -5.11 -6.43
N LYS A 451 -30.62 -3.98 -6.68
CA LYS A 451 -29.32 -3.96 -7.36
C LYS A 451 -28.15 -4.49 -6.51
N ARG A 452 -28.33 -4.57 -5.19
CA ARG A 452 -27.33 -5.03 -4.20
C ARG A 452 -27.53 -6.49 -3.75
N ARG A 453 -28.58 -7.16 -4.24
CA ARG A 453 -28.71 -8.63 -4.20
C ARG A 453 -27.90 -9.21 -5.36
#